data_AF-A0A8T5RD72-F1
#
_entry.id   AF-A0A8T5RD72-F1
#
_cell.length_a   1.000
_cell.length_b   1.000
_cell.length_c   1.000
_cell.angle_alpha   90.00
_cell.angle_beta   90.00
_cell.angle_gamma   90.00
#
_symmetry.space_group_name_H-M   'P 1'
#
loop_
_entity.id
_entity.type
_entity.pdbx_description
1 polymer ?
#
loop_
_entity_poly.entity_id
_entity_poly.type
_entity_poly.pdbx_seq_one_letter_code
_entity_poly.pdbx_strand_id
1 'polypeptide(L)'
;MENPRKDIKKPTVIKDKTSKANPKLSREKKKNPKKSIIKKKSDKSDLDFSAAEDVELGVPLIPESPKKKNKLTINSPGLSADLLKQMKNLESDKIKVVLVNCERCRKIIPVPIPKKYIIKSDLPVVPISYIHSNSHKKDQHCITLHLDHDFDIRRQRISDVVFSPE
;
A
#
# COMPACT_ATOMS: atom_id res chain seq x y z
N MET A 1 -17.90 55.32 33.47
CA MET A 1 -19.14 54.60 33.87
C MET A 1 -19.08 53.21 33.24
N GLU A 2 -18.32 52.30 33.82
CA GLU A 2 -18.73 51.40 34.92
C GLU A 2 -19.75 50.31 34.49
N ASN A 3 -19.23 49.21 33.94
CA ASN A 3 -19.23 47.83 34.48
C ASN A 3 -20.59 47.12 34.84
N PRO A 4 -20.61 45.82 35.19
CA PRO A 4 -20.81 44.66 34.29
C PRO A 4 -21.92 43.68 34.77
N ARG A 5 -22.09 42.53 34.09
CA ARG A 5 -22.46 41.18 34.62
C ARG A 5 -22.53 40.21 33.42
N LYS A 6 -21.56 39.32 33.17
CA LYS A 6 -21.29 38.00 33.79
C LYS A 6 -22.55 37.16 34.03
N ASP A 7 -22.73 36.12 33.21
CA ASP A 7 -23.26 34.85 33.69
C ASP A 7 -22.57 33.66 33.03
N ILE A 8 -21.92 32.89 33.89
CA ILE A 8 -21.22 31.63 33.66
C ILE A 8 -22.20 30.53 34.07
N LYS A 9 -22.59 29.63 33.16
CA LYS A 9 -23.21 28.35 33.55
C LYS A 9 -22.26 27.20 33.23
N LYS A 10 -21.85 26.54 34.31
CA LYS A 10 -20.96 25.37 34.38
C LYS A 10 -21.64 24.10 33.85
N PRO A 11 -20.84 23.08 33.48
CA PRO A 11 -21.33 21.81 32.94
C PRO A 11 -21.82 20.88 34.07
N THR A 12 -22.91 20.16 33.81
CA THR A 12 -23.40 19.08 34.68
C THR A 12 -22.66 17.78 34.36
N VAL A 13 -21.91 17.32 35.37
CA VAL A 13 -21.37 15.97 35.51
C VAL A 13 -22.49 15.05 36.00
N ILE A 14 -22.66 13.90 35.36
CA ILE A 14 -23.29 12.72 35.99
C ILE A 14 -22.31 11.56 35.86
N LYS A 15 -21.77 11.14 37.00
CA LYS A 15 -21.17 9.82 37.23
C LYS A 15 -22.31 8.83 37.44
N ASP A 16 -22.19 7.60 36.94
CA ASP A 16 -22.04 6.42 37.81
C ASP A 16 -22.07 5.06 37.09
N LYS A 17 -21.35 4.12 37.74
CA LYS A 17 -21.54 2.66 37.79
C LYS A 17 -20.77 1.74 36.82
N THR A 18 -19.71 1.21 37.41
CA THR A 18 -18.98 -0.03 37.19
C THR A 18 -19.82 -1.31 37.29
N SER A 19 -19.50 -2.30 36.43
CA SER A 19 -19.58 -3.76 36.70
C SER A 19 -18.84 -4.51 35.56
N LYS A 20 -17.59 -4.93 35.75
CA LYS A 20 -17.16 -6.32 36.08
C LYS A 20 -17.92 -7.42 35.32
N ALA A 21 -17.27 -8.10 34.37
CA ALA A 21 -17.03 -9.56 34.40
C ALA A 21 -16.37 -10.07 33.10
N ASN A 22 -15.15 -10.60 33.23
CA ASN A 22 -14.55 -11.58 32.32
C ASN A 22 -15.08 -12.99 32.67
N PRO A 23 -15.15 -13.90 31.69
CA PRO A 23 -14.86 -15.30 31.96
C PRO A 23 -13.70 -15.80 31.08
N LYS A 24 -12.61 -16.16 31.75
CA LYS A 24 -11.61 -17.11 31.25
C LYS A 24 -12.28 -18.48 31.16
N LEU A 25 -12.13 -19.19 30.03
CA LEU A 25 -12.23 -20.65 30.05
C LEU A 25 -11.10 -21.27 29.23
N SER A 26 -10.15 -21.80 29.98
CA SER A 26 -9.09 -22.73 29.62
C SER A 26 -9.64 -24.07 29.15
N ARG A 27 -9.04 -24.67 28.11
CA ARG A 27 -8.97 -26.12 27.95
C ARG A 27 -7.65 -26.51 27.30
N GLU A 28 -6.72 -26.95 28.16
CA GLU A 28 -5.56 -27.75 27.79
C GLU A 28 -5.94 -29.23 27.58
N LYS A 29 -4.96 -29.97 27.00
CA LYS A 29 -4.75 -31.44 26.94
C LYS A 29 -5.17 -32.07 25.61
N LYS A 30 -4.35 -32.86 24.89
CA LYS A 30 -3.22 -33.74 25.28
C LYS A 30 -2.32 -34.07 24.06
N LYS A 31 -1.01 -34.18 24.29
CA LYS A 31 -0.06 -34.95 23.47
C LYS A 31 -0.35 -36.46 23.63
N ASN A 32 -0.19 -37.26 22.56
CA ASN A 32 0.88 -38.28 22.51
C ASN A 32 0.95 -39.07 21.18
N PRO A 33 2.13 -39.66 20.87
CA PRO A 33 2.54 -40.18 19.55
C PRO A 33 2.56 -41.72 19.47
N LYS A 34 2.70 -42.27 18.24
CA LYS A 34 3.42 -43.54 17.84
C LYS A 34 3.13 -43.83 16.35
N LYS A 35 4.15 -43.97 15.47
CA LYS A 35 4.73 -45.24 14.94
C LYS A 35 3.65 -46.26 14.56
N SER A 36 3.61 -46.93 13.41
CA SER A 36 4.59 -47.37 12.40
C SER A 36 3.80 -48.23 11.40
N ILE A 37 4.30 -48.48 10.17
CA ILE A 37 4.39 -49.81 9.51
C ILE A 37 4.49 -49.64 7.98
N ILE A 38 5.56 -50.25 7.47
CA ILE A 38 5.99 -50.48 6.09
C ILE A 38 5.08 -51.50 5.41
N LYS A 39 4.77 -51.32 4.11
CA LYS A 39 4.60 -52.44 3.17
C LYS A 39 5.15 -52.09 1.77
N LYS A 40 6.16 -52.86 1.38
CA LYS A 40 6.76 -53.04 0.04
C LYS A 40 5.76 -53.69 -0.94
N LYS A 41 5.89 -53.34 -2.23
CA LYS A 41 5.84 -54.21 -3.43
C LYS A 41 6.24 -53.32 -4.62
N SER A 42 7.49 -53.37 -5.09
CA SER A 42 8.01 -54.23 -6.17
C SER A 42 7.15 -54.19 -7.43
N ASP A 43 7.65 -53.58 -8.49
CA ASP A 43 7.84 -54.29 -9.75
C ASP A 43 8.98 -53.65 -10.55
N LYS A 44 9.79 -54.55 -11.11
CA LYS A 44 10.98 -54.30 -11.92
C LYS A 44 10.54 -53.95 -13.35
N SER A 45 11.18 -52.96 -13.94
CA SER A 45 11.47 -53.00 -15.38
C SER A 45 12.79 -52.29 -15.61
N ASP A 46 13.74 -53.08 -16.10
CA ASP A 46 15.11 -52.75 -16.41
C ASP A 46 15.22 -51.54 -17.34
N LEU A 47 16.21 -50.68 -17.08
CA LEU A 47 16.80 -49.79 -18.09
C LEU A 47 18.25 -49.52 -17.67
N ASP A 48 19.14 -50.39 -18.17
CA ASP A 48 20.57 -50.14 -18.25
C ASP A 48 20.83 -49.04 -19.28
N PHE A 49 21.26 -47.87 -18.80
CA PHE A 49 22.03 -46.88 -19.56
C PHE A 49 23.04 -46.25 -18.61
N SER A 50 24.07 -47.00 -18.25
CA SER A 50 25.26 -46.44 -17.60
C SER A 50 26.26 -46.00 -18.67
N ALA A 51 26.86 -44.84 -18.41
CA ALA A 51 28.09 -44.31 -18.99
C ALA A 51 27.97 -43.44 -20.26
N ALA A 52 27.37 -42.26 -20.12
CA ALA A 52 27.87 -41.06 -20.78
C ALA A 52 27.49 -39.81 -19.96
N GLU A 53 28.42 -39.38 -19.11
CA GLU A 53 28.66 -37.97 -18.73
C GLU A 53 27.45 -37.10 -18.33
N ASP A 54 26.85 -37.36 -17.17
CA ASP A 54 26.12 -36.33 -16.41
C ASP A 54 27.13 -35.49 -15.61
N VAL A 55 27.78 -34.54 -16.29
CA VAL A 55 28.36 -33.39 -15.59
C VAL A 55 27.18 -32.61 -15.05
N GLU A 56 26.87 -32.79 -13.77
CA GLU A 56 25.99 -31.90 -13.01
C GLU A 56 26.59 -30.49 -13.05
N LEU A 57 26.28 -29.75 -14.12
CA LEU A 57 26.46 -28.32 -14.21
C LEU A 57 25.49 -27.71 -13.19
N GLY A 58 25.93 -27.66 -11.94
CA GLY A 58 25.17 -27.08 -10.83
C GLY A 58 24.78 -25.66 -11.19
N VAL A 59 23.49 -25.45 -11.44
CA VAL A 59 22.95 -24.12 -11.74
C VAL A 59 23.31 -23.22 -10.54
N PRO A 60 24.06 -22.13 -10.74
CA PRO A 60 24.40 -21.25 -9.63
C PRO A 60 23.12 -20.70 -9.01
N LEU A 61 23.05 -20.71 -7.68
CA LEU A 61 21.91 -20.18 -6.94
C LEU A 61 21.68 -18.72 -7.33
N ILE A 62 20.54 -18.45 -7.96
CA ILE A 62 20.14 -17.10 -8.34
C ILE A 62 19.93 -16.30 -7.04
N PRO A 63 20.61 -15.16 -6.86
CA PRO A 63 20.42 -14.34 -5.67
C PRO A 63 18.95 -13.89 -5.58
N GLU A 64 18.39 -13.93 -4.37
CA GLU A 64 17.01 -13.48 -4.15
C GLU A 64 16.84 -12.03 -4.60
N SER A 65 15.82 -11.78 -5.43
CA SER A 65 15.53 -10.43 -5.91
C SER A 65 15.31 -9.46 -4.74
N PRO A 66 15.88 -8.23 -4.80
CA PRO A 66 15.73 -7.25 -3.73
C PRO A 66 14.25 -6.90 -3.51
N LYS A 67 13.66 -7.41 -2.43
CA LYS A 67 12.29 -7.07 -2.04
C LYS A 67 12.25 -5.59 -1.64
N LYS A 68 11.52 -4.76 -2.40
CA LYS A 68 11.33 -3.33 -2.07
C LYS A 68 10.66 -3.22 -0.69
N LYS A 69 11.38 -2.71 0.30
CA LYS A 69 10.95 -2.70 1.72
C LYS A 69 9.90 -1.63 2.07
N ASN A 70 9.69 -0.63 1.21
CA ASN A 70 8.93 0.55 1.60
C ASN A 70 7.68 0.74 0.72
N LYS A 71 6.55 0.20 1.16
CA LYS A 71 5.23 0.66 0.69
C LYS A 71 4.89 1.93 1.49
N LEU A 72 4.80 3.08 0.83
CA LEU A 72 4.32 4.31 1.45
C LEU A 72 2.88 4.08 1.93
N THR A 73 2.69 3.95 3.24
CA THR A 73 1.38 3.91 3.89
C THR A 73 1.11 5.24 4.58
N ILE A 74 -0.16 5.49 4.90
CA ILE A 74 -0.64 6.71 5.57
C ILE A 74 0.07 6.95 6.92
N ASN A 75 0.67 5.92 7.52
CA ASN A 75 1.37 5.98 8.81
C ASN A 75 2.90 6.03 8.66
N SER A 76 3.44 6.34 7.47
CA SER A 76 4.88 6.40 7.27
C SER A 76 5.50 7.59 8.04
N PRO A 77 6.60 7.37 8.79
CA PRO A 77 7.28 8.44 9.52
C PRO A 77 7.88 9.43 8.52
N GLY A 78 7.31 10.64 8.42
CA GLY A 78 7.72 11.66 7.46
C GLY A 78 6.58 12.35 6.70
N LEU A 79 5.32 11.90 6.86
CA LEU A 79 4.17 12.64 6.34
C LEU A 79 3.90 13.88 7.22
N SER A 80 4.05 15.07 6.65
CA SER A 80 3.75 16.32 7.36
C SER A 80 2.25 16.43 7.64
N ALA A 81 1.88 17.03 8.78
CA ALA A 81 0.49 17.29 9.12
C ALA A 81 -0.25 18.11 8.03
N ASP A 82 0.50 18.92 7.28
CA ASP A 82 -0.01 19.71 6.17
C ASP A 82 -0.42 18.85 4.96
N LEU A 83 0.33 17.79 4.63
CA LEU A 83 -0.05 16.86 3.57
C LEU A 83 -1.37 16.14 3.91
N LEU A 84 -1.54 15.73 5.16
CA LEU A 84 -2.79 15.10 5.62
C LEU A 84 -3.98 16.05 5.54
N LYS A 85 -3.79 17.34 5.85
CA LYS A 85 -4.84 18.36 5.66
C LYS A 85 -5.17 18.56 4.18
N GLN A 86 -4.15 18.64 3.32
CA GLN A 86 -4.35 18.78 1.88
C GLN A 86 -5.11 17.59 1.30
N MET A 87 -4.80 16.36 1.71
CA MET A 87 -5.54 15.17 1.28
C MET A 87 -7.02 15.26 1.65
N LYS A 88 -7.32 15.56 2.92
CA LYS A 88 -8.71 15.68 3.39
C LYS A 88 -9.50 16.77 2.67
N ASN A 89 -8.85 17.86 2.28
CA ASN A 89 -9.48 18.97 1.56
C ASN A 89 -9.75 18.64 0.08
N LEU A 90 -8.92 17.79 -0.53
CA LEU A 90 -9.04 17.39 -1.93
C LEU A 90 -9.93 16.15 -2.12
N GLU A 91 -10.09 15.35 -1.07
CA GLU A 91 -10.88 14.13 -1.08
C GLU A 91 -12.37 14.44 -1.03
N SER A 92 -13.12 13.80 -1.93
CA SER A 92 -14.58 13.89 -1.97
C SER A 92 -15.17 12.57 -2.45
N ASP A 93 -16.49 12.42 -2.37
CA ASP A 93 -17.15 11.20 -2.84
C ASP A 93 -16.83 10.87 -4.31
N LYS A 94 -16.56 11.90 -5.12
CA LYS A 94 -16.25 11.78 -6.55
C LYS A 94 -14.75 11.70 -6.85
N ILE A 95 -13.89 12.14 -5.92
CA ILE A 95 -12.45 12.29 -6.14
C ILE A 95 -11.70 11.52 -5.07
N LYS A 96 -10.86 10.56 -5.49
CA LYS A 96 -9.92 9.88 -4.60
C LYS A 96 -8.55 10.54 -4.73
N VAL A 97 -7.88 10.78 -3.61
CA VAL A 97 -6.54 11.36 -3.61
C VAL A 97 -5.52 10.23 -3.48
N VAL A 98 -4.56 10.17 -4.40
CA VAL A 98 -3.47 9.21 -4.37
C VAL A 98 -2.16 9.95 -4.09
N LEU A 99 -1.38 9.46 -3.14
CA LEU A 99 -0.07 10.01 -2.82
C LEU A 99 0.99 9.44 -3.74
N VAL A 100 1.72 10.33 -4.41
CA VAL A 100 2.74 9.96 -5.39
C VAL A 100 4.05 10.62 -5.01
N ASN A 101 5.15 9.87 -5.05
CA ASN A 101 6.48 10.43 -4.88
C ASN A 101 7.00 10.92 -6.24
N CYS A 102 7.13 12.24 -6.43
CA CYS A 102 7.78 12.74 -7.63
C CYS A 102 9.30 12.63 -7.49
N GLU A 103 9.92 11.82 -8.36
CA GLU A 103 11.37 11.59 -8.36
C GLU A 103 12.16 12.84 -8.78
N ARG A 104 11.56 13.70 -9.62
CA ARG A 104 12.18 14.96 -10.09
C ARG A 104 12.17 16.04 -9.03
N CYS A 105 11.06 16.20 -8.30
CA CYS A 105 10.95 17.16 -7.19
C CYS A 105 11.44 16.61 -5.84
N ARG A 106 11.61 15.29 -5.74
CA ARG A 106 11.90 14.56 -4.49
C ARG A 106 10.89 14.85 -3.37
N LYS A 107 9.63 15.01 -3.74
CA LYS A 107 8.52 15.35 -2.83
C LYS A 107 7.32 14.46 -3.07
N ILE A 108 6.58 14.19 -2.00
CA ILE A 108 5.28 13.50 -2.06
C ILE A 108 4.21 14.53 -2.43
N ILE A 109 3.43 14.21 -3.46
CA ILE A 109 2.38 15.07 -4.01
C ILE A 109 1.04 14.35 -3.90
N PRO A 110 -0.01 15.01 -3.39
CA PRO A 110 -1.37 14.51 -3.48
C PRO A 110 -1.92 14.73 -4.88
N VAL A 111 -2.26 13.66 -5.59
CA VAL A 111 -2.86 13.71 -6.94
C VAL A 111 -4.36 13.41 -6.83
N PRO A 112 -5.25 14.36 -7.15
CA PRO A 112 -6.68 14.13 -7.16
C PRO A 112 -7.11 13.39 -8.43
N ILE A 113 -7.79 12.26 -8.26
CA ILE A 113 -8.21 11.38 -9.35
C ILE A 113 -9.73 11.23 -9.32
N PRO A 114 -10.45 11.54 -10.42
CA PRO A 114 -11.89 11.35 -10.45
C PRO A 114 -12.23 9.86 -10.57
N LYS A 115 -13.00 9.35 -9.58
CA LYS A 115 -13.32 7.93 -9.46
C LYS A 115 -14.05 7.36 -10.67
N LYS A 116 -14.87 8.20 -11.30
CA LYS A 116 -15.69 7.81 -12.46
C LYS A 116 -14.86 7.33 -13.65
N TYR A 117 -13.70 7.92 -13.92
CA TYR A 117 -12.87 7.53 -15.07
C TYR A 117 -12.22 6.16 -14.85
N ILE A 118 -11.80 5.86 -13.62
CA ILE A 118 -11.14 4.60 -13.31
C ILE A 118 -12.15 3.46 -13.22
N ILE A 119 -13.27 3.65 -12.53
CA ILE A 119 -14.25 2.57 -12.29
C ILE A 119 -14.99 2.19 -13.58
N LYS A 120 -15.18 3.15 -14.50
CA LYS A 120 -15.87 2.90 -15.78
C LYS A 120 -14.94 2.44 -16.90
N SER A 121 -13.63 2.44 -16.70
CA SER A 121 -12.69 2.04 -17.73
C SER A 121 -12.78 0.54 -17.98
N ASP A 122 -12.76 0.11 -19.24
CA ASP A 122 -12.64 -1.30 -19.60
C ASP A 122 -11.22 -1.84 -19.43
N LEU A 123 -10.23 -0.93 -19.35
CA LEU A 123 -8.84 -1.29 -19.12
C LEU A 123 -8.63 -1.66 -17.64
N PRO A 124 -7.97 -2.81 -17.36
CA PRO A 124 -7.67 -3.22 -15.98
C PRO A 124 -6.71 -2.25 -15.27
N VAL A 125 -5.92 -1.52 -16.07
CA VAL A 125 -4.97 -0.51 -15.61
C VAL A 125 -5.17 0.75 -16.43
N VAL A 126 -5.51 1.84 -15.75
CA VAL A 126 -5.87 3.12 -16.37
C VAL A 126 -4.70 4.10 -16.26
N PRO A 127 -4.18 4.62 -17.40
CA PRO A 127 -3.17 5.66 -17.36
C PRO A 127 -3.81 7.02 -17.06
N ILE A 128 -3.31 7.71 -16.04
CA ILE A 128 -3.70 9.08 -15.69
C ILE A 128 -2.45 9.96 -15.69
N SER A 129 -2.49 11.00 -16.51
CA SER A 129 -1.43 12.00 -16.57
C SER A 129 -1.80 13.20 -15.72
N TYR A 130 -0.90 13.57 -14.81
CA TYR A 130 -1.02 14.73 -13.95
C TYR A 130 0.17 15.66 -14.16
N ILE A 131 -0.09 16.91 -14.49
CA ILE A 131 0.97 17.89 -14.70
C ILE A 131 1.30 18.54 -13.35
N HIS A 132 2.56 18.45 -12.95
CA HIS A 132 3.07 18.99 -11.71
C HIS A 132 4.14 20.04 -11.97
N SER A 133 4.10 21.13 -11.21
CA SER A 133 5.15 22.15 -11.20
C SER A 133 5.91 22.10 -9.88
N ASN A 134 7.23 22.21 -9.94
CA ASN A 134 8.08 22.28 -8.75
C ASN A 134 7.71 23.51 -7.89
N SER A 135 8.10 23.51 -6.61
CA SER A 135 7.81 24.58 -5.64
C SER A 135 8.27 25.97 -6.09
N HIS A 136 9.28 26.04 -6.96
CA HIS A 136 9.78 27.31 -7.53
C HIS A 136 9.12 27.67 -8.87
N LYS A 137 8.16 26.88 -9.38
CA LYS A 137 7.51 27.02 -10.69
C LYS A 137 8.45 27.11 -11.90
N LYS A 138 9.72 26.74 -11.73
CA LYS A 138 10.75 26.77 -12.79
C LYS A 138 10.70 25.57 -13.72
N ASP A 139 10.11 24.47 -13.27
CA ASP A 139 10.13 23.19 -13.95
C ASP A 139 8.75 22.55 -13.85
N GLN A 140 8.20 22.18 -15.00
CA GLN A 140 6.90 21.54 -15.16
C GLN A 140 7.10 20.20 -15.85
N HIS A 141 6.62 19.14 -15.22
CA HIS A 141 6.73 17.79 -15.76
C HIS A 141 5.41 17.06 -15.56
N CYS A 142 5.19 16.07 -16.41
CA CYS A 142 4.02 15.22 -16.37
C CYS A 142 4.35 13.96 -15.57
N ILE A 143 3.48 13.59 -14.65
CA ILE A 143 3.52 12.33 -13.91
C ILE A 143 2.40 11.46 -14.45
N THR A 144 2.76 10.37 -15.13
CA THR A 144 1.80 9.39 -15.65
C THR A 144 1.72 8.20 -14.72
N LEU A 145 0.57 8.04 -14.08
CA LEU A 145 0.23 6.98 -13.14
C LEU A 145 -0.56 5.90 -13.86
N HIS A 146 -0.20 4.65 -13.62
CA HIS A 146 -0.97 3.50 -14.07
C HIS A 146 -1.68 2.92 -12.85
N LEU A 147 -3.00 3.12 -12.80
CA LEU A 147 -3.83 2.84 -11.64
C LEU A 147 -4.78 1.68 -11.92
N ASP A 148 -4.98 0.80 -10.94
CA ASP A 148 -6.02 -0.22 -10.98
C ASP A 148 -7.39 0.35 -10.55
N HIS A 149 -8.44 -0.46 -10.66
CA HIS A 149 -9.78 -0.11 -10.14
C HIS A 149 -9.81 0.14 -8.62
N ASP A 150 -8.84 -0.40 -7.86
CA ASP A 150 -8.65 -0.11 -6.43
C ASP A 150 -7.90 1.21 -6.17
N PHE A 151 -7.48 1.90 -7.23
CA PHE A 151 -6.65 3.11 -7.21
C PHE A 151 -5.23 2.88 -6.65
N ASP A 152 -4.77 1.63 -6.68
CA ASP A 152 -3.39 1.29 -6.36
C ASP A 152 -2.48 1.60 -7.55
N ILE A 153 -1.32 2.20 -7.26
CA ILE A 153 -0.32 2.54 -8.28
C ILE A 153 0.45 1.28 -8.68
N ARG A 154 0.30 0.84 -9.93
CA ARG A 154 1.10 -0.24 -10.51
C ARG A 154 2.42 0.26 -11.09
N ARG A 155 2.37 1.38 -11.79
CA ARG A 155 3.55 2.00 -12.43
C ARG A 155 3.43 3.52 -12.40
N GLN A 156 4.57 4.17 -12.31
CA GLN A 156 4.72 5.61 -12.39
C GLN A 156 5.76 5.93 -13.46
N ARG A 157 5.49 6.91 -14.30
CA ARG A 157 6.44 7.48 -15.27
C ARG A 157 6.46 8.99 -15.12
N ILE A 158 7.61 9.59 -15.40
CA ILE A 158 7.78 11.04 -15.42
C ILE A 158 8.23 11.42 -16.83
N SER A 159 7.64 12.47 -17.37
CA SER A 159 7.92 12.95 -18.72
C SER A 159 8.05 14.47 -18.72
N ASP A 160 8.90 14.98 -19.61
CA ASP A 160 8.98 16.42 -19.86
C ASP A 160 7.71 16.92 -20.54
N VAL A 161 7.30 18.13 -20.20
CA VAL A 161 6.21 18.84 -20.88
C VAL A 161 6.83 19.83 -21.85
N VAL A 162 6.54 19.65 -23.13
CA VAL A 162 6.98 20.56 -24.20
C VAL A 162 5.74 21.28 -24.72
N PHE A 163 5.79 22.61 -24.74
CA PHE A 163 4.74 23.44 -25.31
C PHE A 163 5.10 23.74 -26.77
N SER A 164 4.21 23.42 -27.70
CA SER A 164 4.35 23.92 -29.07
C SER A 164 3.94 25.39 -29.08
N PRO A 165 4.73 26.29 -29.68
CA PRO A 165 4.19 27.58 -30.09
C PRO A 165 3.09 27.33 -31.15
N GLU A 166 1.99 28.08 -31.05
CA GLU A 166 0.92 28.14 -32.05
C GLU A 166 1.35 28.97 -33.27
#